data_AF-A0A1A2N778-F1
#
_entry.id   AF-A0A1A2N778-F1
#
_cell.length_a   1.000
_cell.length_b   1.000
_cell.length_c   1.000
_cell.angle_alpha   90.00
_cell.angle_beta   90.00
_cell.angle_gamma   90.00
#
_symmetry.space_group_name_H-M   'P 1'
#
loop_
_entity.id
_entity.type
_entity.pdbx_description
1 polymer ?
#
loop_
_entity_poly.entity_id
_entity_poly.type
_entity_poly.pdbx_seq_one_letter_code
_entity_poly.pdbx_strand_id
1 'polypeptide(L)'
;MALLLLILKVAVVAFIVGGGVALIVRGVRRSRANRLTPGWRGRGIQPGHEASVHGAMPNTPLPEWAYWDDEEDEDQGDSLGSRS
;
A
#
# COMPACT_ATOMS: atom_id res chain seq x y z
N MET A 1 26.38 46.88 14.16
CA MET A 1 25.52 45.91 14.87
C MET A 1 24.21 45.62 14.12
N ALA A 2 23.34 46.61 13.89
CA ALA A 2 22.04 46.39 13.23
C ALA A 2 22.13 45.81 11.80
N LEU A 3 23.05 46.31 10.97
CA LEU A 3 23.26 45.83 9.60
C LEU A 3 23.71 44.35 9.57
N LEU A 4 24.64 43.96 10.45
CA LEU A 4 25.14 42.59 10.56
C LEU A 4 24.02 41.62 10.97
N LEU A 5 23.18 42.01 11.93
CA LEU A 5 22.03 41.22 12.36
C LEU A 5 21.00 41.07 11.24
N LEU A 6 20.80 42.12 10.43
CA LEU A 6 19.90 42.08 9.28
C LEU A 6 20.41 41.11 8.22
N ILE A 7 21.70 41.18 7.87
CA ILE A 7 22.33 40.26 6.91
C ILE A 7 22.23 38.81 7.41
N LEU A 8 22.54 38.57 8.69
CA LEU A 8 22.46 37.23 9.28
C LEU A 8 21.03 36.68 9.21
N LYS A 9 20.02 37.48 9.53
CA LYS A 9 18.62 37.07 9.46
C LYS A 9 18.21 36.67 8.04
N VAL A 10 18.57 37.48 7.05
CA VAL A 10 18.28 37.19 5.64
C VAL A 10 19.00 35.92 5.18
N ALA A 11 20.27 35.76 5.55
CA ALA A 11 21.05 34.58 5.23
C ALA A 11 20.44 33.29 5.82
N VAL A 12 19.98 33.34 7.08
CA VAL A 12 19.33 32.21 7.74
C VAL A 12 18.01 31.85 7.03
N VAL A 13 17.18 32.83 6.70
CA VAL A 13 15.92 32.59 5.99
C VAL A 13 16.19 31.99 4.62
N ALA A 14 17.13 32.54 3.86
CA ALA A 14 17.50 32.00 2.55
C ALA A 14 18.04 30.56 2.64
N PHE A 15 18.84 30.25 3.66
CA PHE A 15 19.35 28.89 3.89
C PHE A 15 18.24 27.90 4.22
N ILE A 16 17.29 28.27 5.09
CA ILE A 16 16.16 27.40 5.46
C ILE A 16 15.26 27.16 4.25
N VAL A 17 14.91 28.21 3.50
CA VAL A 17 14.05 28.10 2.32
C VAL A 17 14.75 27.28 1.23
N GLY A 18 16.01 27.60 0.91
CA GLY A 18 16.80 26.87 -0.08
C GLY A 18 17.00 25.41 0.31
N GLY A 19 17.35 25.13 1.57
CA GLY A 19 17.49 23.78 2.11
C GLY A 19 16.17 23.00 2.07
N GLY A 20 15.06 23.63 2.46
CA GLY A 20 13.73 23.03 2.40
C GLY A 20 13.33 22.65 0.97
N VAL A 21 13.52 23.55 0.00
CA VAL A 21 13.29 23.26 -1.42
C VAL A 21 14.17 22.10 -1.89
N ALA A 22 15.46 22.10 -1.55
CA ALA A 22 16.38 21.03 -1.93
C ALA A 22 15.96 19.67 -1.36
N LEU A 23 15.51 19.61 -0.09
CA LEU A 23 15.01 18.40 0.54
C LEU A 23 13.71 17.91 -0.11
N ILE A 24 12.78 18.80 -0.40
CA ILE A 24 11.53 18.47 -1.09
C ILE A 24 11.83 17.92 -2.48
N VAL A 25 12.65 18.62 -3.27
CA VAL A 25 13.03 18.18 -4.63
C VAL A 25 13.75 16.83 -4.58
N ARG A 26 14.64 16.62 -3.62
CA ARG A 26 15.33 15.34 -3.42
C ARG A 26 14.36 14.23 -3.02
N GLY A 27 13.41 14.51 -2.13
CA GLY A 27 12.36 13.59 -1.72
C GLY A 27 11.43 13.21 -2.88
N VAL A 28 10.98 14.19 -3.66
CA VAL A 28 10.14 14.00 -4.84
C VAL A 28 10.91 13.24 -5.93
N ARG A 29 12.18 13.56 -6.19
CA ARG A 29 13.01 12.80 -7.13
C ARG A 29 13.21 11.36 -6.68
N ARG A 30 13.47 11.12 -5.39
CA ARG A 30 13.62 9.77 -4.84
C ARG A 30 12.30 8.99 -4.89
N SER A 31 11.18 9.64 -4.58
CA SER A 31 9.83 9.05 -4.68
C SER A 31 9.47 8.72 -6.14
N ARG A 32 9.75 9.63 -7.08
CA ARG A 32 9.53 9.37 -8.51
C ARG A 32 10.49 8.33 -9.06
N ALA A 33 11.73 8.26 -8.61
CA ALA A 33 12.66 7.19 -8.97
C ALA A 33 12.11 5.82 -8.54
N ASN A 34 11.54 5.70 -7.33
CA ASN A 34 10.86 4.49 -6.88
C ASN A 34 9.59 4.16 -7.69
N ARG A 35 8.88 5.16 -8.22
CA ARG A 35 7.72 4.95 -9.10
C ARG A 35 8.08 4.61 -10.54
N LEU A 36 9.23 5.09 -11.03
CA LEU A 36 9.69 4.92 -12.41
C LEU A 36 10.66 3.74 -12.57
N THR A 37 11.02 3.05 -11.49
CA THR A 37 11.66 1.74 -11.55
C THR A 37 10.63 0.66 -11.23
N PRO A 38 9.98 0.05 -12.25
CA PRO A 38 9.16 -1.16 -12.06
C PRO A 38 9.97 -2.37 -11.49
N GLY A 39 11.28 -2.21 -11.32
CA GLY A 39 12.19 -3.18 -10.71
C GLY A 39 12.52 -2.97 -9.24
N TRP A 40 11.78 -2.16 -8.47
CA TRP A 40 11.94 -2.08 -6.99
C TRP A 40 11.45 -3.35 -6.30
N ARG A 41 12.11 -4.48 -6.63
CA ARG A 41 12.15 -5.71 -5.84
C ARG A 41 12.94 -5.41 -4.57
N GLY A 42 12.28 -4.74 -3.62
CA GLY A 42 12.66 -4.83 -2.23
C GLY A 42 12.61 -6.31 -1.85
N ARG A 43 13.74 -6.86 -1.45
CA ARG A 43 13.91 -8.20 -0.91
C ARG A 43 13.14 -8.30 0.42
N GLY A 44 11.82 -8.44 0.34
CA GLY A 44 10.93 -8.41 1.49
C GLY A 44 9.46 -8.42 1.08
N ILE A 45 8.97 -9.61 0.73
CA ILE A 45 7.61 -10.15 0.92
C ILE A 45 6.55 -9.13 1.37
N GLN A 46 6.13 -8.21 0.49
CA GLN A 46 4.83 -7.57 0.64
C GLN A 46 4.32 -7.18 -0.76
N PRO A 47 3.32 -7.89 -1.29
CA PRO A 47 2.59 -7.44 -2.46
C PRO A 47 2.04 -6.05 -2.15
N GLY A 48 2.47 -5.04 -2.91
CA GLY A 48 1.89 -3.71 -2.77
C GLY A 48 0.39 -3.75 -3.05
N HIS A 49 -0.34 -2.71 -2.61
CA HIS A 49 -1.77 -2.51 -2.86
C HIS A 49 -2.17 -2.69 -4.34
N GLU A 50 -1.24 -2.55 -5.28
CA GLU A 50 -1.47 -2.74 -6.72
C GLU A 50 -1.68 -4.21 -7.10
N ALA A 51 -1.17 -5.16 -6.31
CA ALA A 51 -1.35 -6.61 -6.55
C ALA A 51 -2.76 -7.12 -6.20
N SER A 52 -3.44 -6.49 -5.23
CA SER A 52 -4.82 -6.83 -4.90
C SER A 52 -5.81 -6.34 -5.96
N VAL A 53 -5.52 -5.22 -6.63
CA VAL A 53 -6.34 -4.68 -7.72
C VAL A 53 -6.31 -5.58 -8.95
N HIS A 54 -5.19 -6.26 -9.22
CA HIS A 54 -5.01 -7.10 -10.39
C HIS A 54 -5.27 -8.59 -10.12
N GLY A 55 -5.78 -8.95 -8.92
CA GLY A 55 -6.03 -10.35 -8.56
C GLY A 55 -4.77 -11.23 -8.55
N ALA A 56 -3.58 -10.62 -8.49
CA ALA A 56 -2.29 -11.31 -8.52
C ALA A 56 -1.79 -11.66 -7.11
N MET A 57 -2.70 -11.77 -6.14
CA MET A 57 -2.39 -12.34 -4.83
C MET A 57 -2.14 -13.84 -5.03
N PRO A 58 -1.04 -14.41 -4.52
CA PRO A 58 -0.91 -15.86 -4.45
C PRO A 58 -2.14 -16.42 -3.75
N ASN A 59 -2.65 -17.56 -4.22
CA ASN A 59 -3.71 -18.29 -3.52
C ASN A 59 -3.18 -18.70 -2.14
N THR A 60 -3.37 -17.84 -1.14
CA THR A 60 -3.20 -18.20 0.25
C THR A 60 -4.41 -19.06 0.57
N PRO A 61 -4.23 -20.38 0.78
CA PRO A 61 -5.36 -21.23 1.11
C PRO A 61 -6.07 -20.61 2.31
N LEU A 62 -7.39 -20.52 2.21
CA LEU A 62 -8.18 -20.04 3.34
C LEU A 62 -7.96 -20.99 4.52
N PRO A 63 -7.80 -20.45 5.74
CA PRO A 63 -7.64 -21.27 6.93
C PRO A 63 -8.86 -22.16 7.15
N GLU A 64 -8.68 -23.27 7.84
CA GLU A 64 -9.70 -24.33 8.03
C GLU A 64 -11.04 -23.82 8.58
N TRP A 65 -11.02 -22.77 9.42
CA TRP A 65 -12.24 -22.13 9.97
C TRP A 65 -13.05 -21.33 8.95
N ALA A 66 -12.49 -21.01 7.78
CA ALA A 66 -13.17 -20.26 6.72
C ALA A 66 -13.99 -21.16 5.79
N TYR A 67 -13.80 -22.49 5.88
CA TYR A 67 -14.73 -23.47 5.34
C TYR A 67 -15.72 -23.78 6.46
N TRP A 68 -16.80 -23.00 6.54
CA TRP A 68 -17.98 -23.51 7.24
C TRP A 68 -18.64 -24.51 6.28
N ASP A 69 -18.69 -25.78 6.69
CA ASP A 69 -19.47 -26.78 5.99
C ASP A 69 -20.95 -26.39 6.13
N ASP A 70 -21.53 -25.81 5.07
CA ASP A 70 -22.98 -25.61 4.95
C ASP A 70 -23.72 -26.95 4.66
N GLU A 71 -23.08 -28.10 4.93
CA GLU A 71 -23.59 -29.45 4.65
C GLU A 71 -24.15 -30.14 5.91
N GLU A 72 -24.99 -29.47 6.69
CA GLU A 72 -25.85 -30.15 7.68
C GLU A 72 -27.24 -29.50 7.74
N ASP A 73 -27.95 -29.42 6.62
CA ASP A 73 -29.40 -29.15 6.59
C ASP A 73 -30.06 -29.76 5.32
N GLU A 74 -29.89 -31.06 5.09
CA GLU A 74 -30.76 -31.85 4.19
C GLU A 74 -31.65 -32.82 4.98
N ASP A 75 -32.31 -32.33 6.03
CA ASP A 75 -33.50 -32.99 6.58
C ASP A 75 -34.73 -32.62 5.73
N GLN A 76 -34.76 -33.10 4.49
CA GLN A 76 -35.89 -32.96 3.58
C GLN A 76 -36.89 -34.10 3.80
N GLY A 77 -37.60 -34.02 4.93
CA GLY A 77 -38.88 -34.70 5.06
C GLY A 77 -39.92 -33.98 4.19
N ASP A 78 -40.27 -34.56 3.03
CA ASP A 78 -41.67 -34.82 2.67
C ASP A 78 -41.83 -35.48 1.29
N SER A 79 -42.25 -36.75 1.32
CA SER A 79 -43.45 -37.26 0.66
C SER A 79 -43.86 -36.75 -0.74
N LEU A 80 -43.18 -37.18 -1.81
CA LEU A 80 -43.79 -37.37 -3.14
C LEU A 80 -43.11 -38.59 -3.80
N GLY A 81 -43.75 -39.72 -4.08
CA GLY A 81 -45.07 -39.87 -4.66
C GLY A 81 -44.89 -40.44 -6.07
N SER A 82 -44.94 -41.76 -6.18
CA SER A 82 -45.33 -42.55 -7.37
C SER A 82 -44.61 -42.27 -8.71
N ARG A 83 -43.86 -43.26 -9.20
CA ARG A 83 -43.98 -43.64 -10.60
C ARG A 83 -43.55 -45.08 -10.87
N SER A 84 -44.47 -45.75 -11.54
CA SER A 84 -44.53 -47.12 -12.08
C SER A 84 -43.35 -47.53 -12.93
#